data_AF-A0A838EPQ4-F1
#
_entry.id   AF-A0A838EPQ4-F1
#
_cell.length_a   1.000
_cell.length_b   1.000
_cell.length_c   1.000
_cell.angle_alpha   90.00
_cell.angle_beta   90.00
_cell.angle_gamma   90.00
#
_symmetry.space_group_name_H-M   'P 1'
#
loop_
_entity.id
_entity.type
_entity.pdbx_description
1 polymer ?
#
loop_
_entity_poly.entity_id
_entity_poly.type
_entity_poly.pdbx_seq_one_letter_code
_entity_poly.pdbx_strand_id
1 'polypeptide(L)'
;MSEQNEQIEEKKYPLGVSAKFAGGTFLASLPFDLLAHLGPTGLLVGGLASYVAWKHGPEVYEALRDIVPALPVLPDGSEQTLPVQKKQGRSLIDRAMGYHPEENGQAQEDVQAENIDIFAQQERSAEVPGIARITVDQMVERTARNSYEVYIGRSLTGQGNKAVKINFRKRHIKLIGASQHGKSSMAAALLEAITRTHDNEHVLLALLDLENKTSRLFADVPHIAELLVGGKTVDLHAKSYDEVLERLELICELIDYRYTLSEQELDQLPILIVYLEEFIDLKDYFKQLIDAVPEDQKESAKKKYTRLVYCIKKIAARGLKAYVQLLMCAQVDYADEDLKEALVNVTSGMSFAVRPTAAKAAGFYQNAMITQNAKDDKVGQCVVEMPDCKDIILAPDYDLKARLRALGAKQAVYKKALPVNLKTPVSQHVNTPVNGSTSSIEPLPENPRLRLLETGNVSEIELEDIEEPSVNVNVNDQTRETIKRLVEMGTLKHRQIAKVVKLDGRNYPIYRQVCREMGIATEREA
;
A
#
# COMPACT_ATOMS: atom_id res chain seq x y z
N MET A 1 23.58 -42.90 -44.03
CA MET A 1 22.46 -43.22 -43.12
C MET A 1 21.87 -41.89 -42.71
N SER A 2 20.71 -41.56 -43.27
CA SER A 2 20.05 -40.27 -43.09
C SER A 2 18.95 -40.48 -42.06
N GLU A 3 19.08 -39.87 -40.87
CA GLU A 3 18.03 -39.86 -39.86
C GLU A 3 16.94 -38.88 -40.30
N GLN A 4 15.75 -39.41 -40.61
CA GLN A 4 14.55 -38.62 -40.82
C GLN A 4 14.03 -38.16 -39.46
N ASN A 5 14.04 -36.84 -39.24
CA ASN A 5 13.47 -36.19 -38.07
C ASN A 5 11.97 -35.99 -38.33
N GLU A 6 11.15 -36.94 -37.89
CA GLU A 6 9.69 -36.86 -37.99
C GLU A 6 9.19 -35.81 -36.98
N GLN A 7 8.80 -34.64 -37.48
CA GLN A 7 8.12 -33.62 -36.67
C GLN A 7 6.72 -34.11 -36.34
N ILE A 8 6.48 -34.47 -35.07
CA ILE A 8 5.14 -34.77 -34.56
C ILE A 8 4.36 -33.45 -34.51
N GLU A 9 3.46 -33.22 -35.46
CA GLU A 9 2.49 -32.11 -35.40
C GLU A 9 1.52 -32.33 -34.23
N GLU A 10 1.56 -31.43 -33.25
CA GLU A 10 0.66 -31.43 -32.09
C GLU A 10 -0.76 -31.05 -32.55
N LYS A 11 -1.69 -32.02 -32.58
CA LYS A 11 -3.10 -31.78 -32.92
C LYS A 11 -3.74 -30.88 -31.87
N LYS A 12 -4.19 -29.68 -32.26
CA LYS A 12 -4.88 -28.75 -31.35
C LYS A 12 -6.39 -29.00 -31.37
N TYR A 13 -6.95 -29.32 -30.20
CA TYR A 13 -8.39 -29.50 -30.02
C TYR A 13 -9.08 -28.19 -29.59
N PRO A 14 -10.37 -27.99 -29.92
CA PRO A 14 -11.13 -26.83 -29.45
C PRO A 14 -11.21 -26.79 -27.92
N LEU A 15 -10.99 -25.61 -27.33
CA LEU A 15 -10.97 -25.39 -25.87
C LEU A 15 -12.19 -25.98 -25.13
N GLY A 16 -13.37 -25.94 -25.75
CA GLY A 16 -14.60 -26.48 -25.16
C GLY A 16 -14.62 -28.01 -25.05
N VAL A 17 -13.91 -28.73 -25.92
CA VAL A 17 -13.82 -30.20 -25.87
C VAL A 17 -12.85 -30.62 -24.77
N SER A 18 -11.65 -30.03 -24.75
CA SER A 18 -10.65 -30.27 -23.70
C SER A 18 -11.18 -29.94 -22.30
N ALA A 19 -11.90 -28.83 -22.14
CA ALA A 19 -12.48 -28.45 -20.85
C ALA A 19 -13.52 -29.45 -20.33
N LYS A 20 -14.29 -30.08 -21.22
CA LYS A 20 -15.26 -31.13 -20.83
C LYS A 20 -14.56 -32.39 -20.32
N PHE A 21 -13.46 -32.80 -20.95
CA PHE A 21 -12.64 -33.91 -20.46
C PHE A 21 -12.04 -33.59 -19.08
N ALA A 22 -11.46 -32.41 -18.91
CA ALA A 22 -10.90 -31.97 -17.64
C ALA A 22 -11.93 -31.98 -16.50
N GLY A 23 -13.10 -31.37 -16.73
CA GLY A 23 -14.19 -31.31 -15.75
C GLY A 23 -14.78 -32.70 -15.46
N GLY A 24 -14.93 -33.55 -16.48
CA GLY A 24 -15.40 -34.93 -16.32
C GLY A 24 -14.45 -35.78 -15.49
N THR A 25 -13.15 -35.73 -15.77
CA THR A 25 -12.12 -36.46 -15.02
C THR A 25 -12.04 -36.00 -13.57
N PHE A 26 -12.11 -34.69 -13.31
CA PHE A 26 -12.12 -34.16 -11.95
C PHE A 26 -13.31 -34.67 -11.14
N LEU A 27 -14.52 -34.60 -11.72
CA LEU A 27 -15.73 -35.07 -11.03
C LEU A 27 -15.73 -36.58 -10.82
N ALA A 28 -15.19 -37.35 -11.77
CA ALA A 28 -15.08 -38.80 -11.67
C ALA A 28 -14.04 -39.25 -10.62
N SER A 29 -13.04 -38.43 -10.28
CA SER A 29 -12.05 -38.76 -9.25
C SER A 29 -12.54 -38.48 -7.82
N LEU A 30 -13.52 -37.58 -7.64
CA LEU A 30 -14.02 -37.20 -6.30
C LEU A 30 -14.52 -38.39 -5.45
N PRO A 31 -15.26 -39.38 -5.98
CA PRO A 31 -15.69 -40.53 -5.19
C PRO A 31 -14.51 -41.41 -4.73
N PHE A 32 -13.47 -41.55 -5.56
CA PHE A 32 -12.28 -42.33 -5.21
C PHE A 32 -11.46 -41.63 -4.14
N ASP A 33 -11.32 -40.30 -4.20
CA ASP A 33 -10.67 -39.52 -3.16
C ASP A 33 -11.39 -39.62 -1.81
N LEU A 34 -12.73 -39.66 -1.85
CA LEU A 34 -13.57 -39.74 -0.66
C LEU A 34 -13.51 -41.13 -0.02
N LEU A 35 -13.44 -42.19 -0.84
CA LEU A 35 -13.32 -43.58 -0.39
C LEU A 35 -11.90 -43.95 0.05
N ALA A 36 -10.88 -43.36 -0.55
CA ALA A 36 -9.47 -43.64 -0.24
C ALA A 36 -8.91 -42.76 0.90
N HIS A 37 -9.72 -41.88 1.49
CA HIS A 37 -9.32 -40.94 2.56
C HIS A 37 -8.08 -40.11 2.22
N LEU A 38 -7.88 -39.75 0.95
CA LEU A 38 -6.65 -39.08 0.49
C LEU A 38 -6.56 -37.59 0.86
N GLY A 39 -7.62 -37.01 1.43
CA GLY A 39 -7.60 -35.64 1.97
C GLY A 39 -7.06 -34.60 0.95
N PRO A 40 -6.21 -33.65 1.38
CA PRO A 40 -5.59 -32.66 0.49
C PRO A 40 -4.74 -33.28 -0.65
N THR A 41 -4.19 -34.47 -0.43
CA THR A 41 -3.39 -35.20 -1.43
C THR A 41 -4.27 -35.69 -2.58
N GLY A 42 -5.50 -36.10 -2.28
CA GLY A 42 -6.49 -36.50 -3.29
C GLY A 42 -6.79 -35.37 -4.27
N LEU A 43 -7.07 -34.16 -3.76
CA LEU A 43 -7.32 -32.98 -4.59
C LEU A 43 -6.14 -32.65 -5.53
N LEU A 44 -4.90 -32.87 -5.07
CA LEU A 44 -3.71 -32.64 -5.89
C LEU A 44 -3.59 -33.71 -7.00
N VAL A 45 -3.86 -34.98 -6.69
CA VAL A 45 -3.86 -36.06 -7.67
C VAL A 45 -5.00 -35.89 -8.68
N GLY A 46 -6.22 -35.57 -8.23
CA GLY A 46 -7.37 -35.26 -9.07
C GLY A 46 -7.13 -34.05 -9.96
N GLY A 47 -6.48 -33.00 -9.43
CA GLY A 47 -6.06 -31.83 -10.21
C GLY A 47 -5.05 -32.16 -11.31
N LEU A 48 -4.02 -32.96 -11.00
CA LEU A 48 -3.05 -33.43 -11.98
C LEU A 48 -3.67 -34.33 -13.05
N ALA A 49 -4.53 -35.28 -12.65
CA ALA A 49 -5.25 -36.13 -13.59
C ALA A 49 -6.16 -35.31 -14.52
N SER A 50 -6.82 -34.28 -13.99
CA SER A 50 -7.67 -33.38 -14.77
C SER A 50 -6.87 -32.51 -15.72
N TYR A 51 -5.66 -32.08 -15.34
CA TYR A 51 -4.74 -31.37 -16.22
C TYR A 51 -4.23 -32.26 -17.37
N VAL A 52 -3.89 -33.52 -17.07
CA VAL A 52 -3.50 -34.49 -18.10
C VAL A 52 -4.67 -34.78 -19.03
N ALA A 53 -5.89 -34.97 -18.51
CA ALA A 53 -7.09 -35.14 -19.32
C ALA A 53 -7.46 -33.89 -20.13
N TRP A 54 -7.16 -32.69 -19.62
CA TRP A 54 -7.32 -31.44 -20.38
C TRP A 54 -6.36 -31.40 -21.57
N LYS A 55 -5.10 -31.77 -21.35
CA LYS A 55 -4.03 -31.65 -22.35
C LYS A 55 -4.03 -32.80 -23.36
N HIS A 56 -4.38 -34.01 -22.92
CA HIS A 56 -4.22 -35.25 -23.69
C HIS A 56 -5.49 -36.12 -23.75
N GLY A 57 -6.62 -35.64 -23.20
CA GLY A 57 -7.86 -36.40 -23.11
C GLY A 57 -8.39 -36.89 -24.45
N PRO A 58 -8.43 -36.05 -25.51
CA PRO A 58 -8.88 -36.47 -26.82
C PRO A 58 -8.03 -37.59 -27.44
N GLU A 59 -6.70 -37.52 -27.33
CA GLU A 59 -5.77 -38.52 -27.88
C GLU A 59 -5.88 -39.86 -27.13
N VAL A 60 -6.03 -39.80 -25.81
CA VAL A 60 -6.26 -40.99 -24.98
C VAL A 60 -7.62 -41.61 -25.27
N TYR A 61 -8.66 -40.79 -25.52
CA TYR A 61 -9.99 -41.26 -25.90
C TYR A 61 -9.99 -41.92 -27.28
N GLU A 62 -9.31 -41.34 -28.27
CA GLU A 62 -9.11 -41.93 -29.60
C GLU A 62 -8.39 -43.28 -29.50
N ALA A 63 -7.28 -43.35 -28.74
CA ALA A 63 -6.54 -44.60 -28.53
C ALA A 63 -7.37 -45.67 -27.78
N LEU A 64 -8.19 -45.28 -26.80
CA LEU A 64 -9.09 -46.19 -26.08
C LEU A 64 -10.27 -46.65 -26.94
N ARG A 65 -10.75 -45.84 -27.87
CA ARG A 65 -11.84 -46.18 -28.79
C ARG A 65 -11.44 -47.29 -29.76
N ASP A 66 -10.19 -47.29 -30.21
CA ASP A 66 -9.65 -48.38 -31.05
C ASP A 66 -9.59 -49.71 -30.29
N ILE A 67 -9.46 -49.67 -28.97
CA ILE A 67 -9.42 -50.84 -28.09
C ILE A 67 -10.82 -51.27 -27.63
N VAL A 68 -11.75 -50.32 -27.45
CA VAL A 68 -13.11 -50.56 -26.94
C VAL A 68 -14.14 -49.95 -27.91
N PRO A 69 -14.59 -50.71 -28.93
CA PRO A 69 -15.46 -50.21 -30.00
C PRO A 69 -16.83 -49.70 -29.54
N ALA A 70 -17.24 -50.00 -28.31
CA ALA A 70 -18.50 -49.58 -27.71
C ALA A 70 -18.49 -48.13 -27.18
N LEU A 71 -17.34 -47.44 -27.19
CA LEU A 71 -17.27 -46.04 -26.76
C LEU A 71 -17.99 -45.12 -27.76
N PRO A 72 -18.82 -44.17 -27.28
CA PRO A 72 -19.59 -43.28 -28.15
C PRO A 72 -18.68 -42.40 -29.03
N VAL A 73 -19.11 -42.15 -30.26
CA VAL A 73 -18.41 -41.25 -31.18
C VAL A 73 -18.51 -39.83 -30.64
N LEU A 74 -17.39 -39.14 -30.46
CA LEU A 74 -17.41 -37.72 -30.13
C LEU A 74 -18.09 -36.96 -31.28
N PRO A 75 -19.04 -36.06 -31.00
CA PRO A 75 -19.68 -35.27 -32.06
C PRO A 75 -18.61 -34.45 -32.78
N ASP A 76 -18.49 -34.65 -34.10
CA ASP A 76 -17.59 -33.86 -34.94
C ASP A 76 -17.97 -32.38 -34.82
N GLY A 77 -16.98 -31.55 -34.52
CA GLY A 77 -17.15 -30.12 -34.21
C GLY A 77 -17.60 -29.25 -35.39
N SER A 78 -18.19 -29.85 -36.43
CA SER A 78 -18.74 -29.15 -37.58
C SER A 78 -20.27 -29.24 -37.57
N GLU A 79 -20.95 -28.33 -36.86
CA GLU A 79 -22.34 -28.03 -37.23
C GLU A 79 -22.82 -26.63 -36.78
N GLN A 80 -23.09 -25.83 -37.80
CA GLN A 80 -24.31 -25.06 -38.03
C GLN A 80 -24.98 -24.37 -36.83
N THR A 81 -24.88 -23.06 -36.85
CA THR A 81 -25.72 -22.12 -36.09
C THR A 81 -27.19 -22.29 -36.43
N LEU A 82 -27.96 -22.88 -35.51
CA LEU A 82 -29.42 -22.74 -35.45
C LEU A 82 -29.82 -21.70 -34.39
N PRO A 83 -30.94 -20.97 -34.59
CA PRO A 83 -31.31 -19.84 -33.74
C PRO A 83 -31.89 -20.33 -32.42
N VAL A 84 -31.20 -20.03 -31.31
CA VAL A 84 -31.64 -20.38 -29.96
C VAL A 84 -32.71 -19.39 -29.49
N GLN A 85 -33.92 -19.89 -29.30
CA GLN A 85 -34.95 -19.25 -28.47
C GLN A 85 -34.47 -19.22 -27.01
N LYS A 86 -34.27 -18.02 -26.46
CA LYS A 86 -33.87 -17.80 -25.07
C LYS A 86 -34.99 -18.19 -24.10
N LYS A 87 -34.85 -19.35 -23.44
CA LYS A 87 -35.44 -19.56 -22.10
C LYS A 87 -34.39 -19.20 -21.06
N GLN A 88 -34.59 -18.08 -20.38
CA GLN A 88 -33.75 -17.61 -19.28
C GLN A 88 -33.98 -18.48 -18.03
N GLY A 89 -33.09 -19.43 -17.79
CA GLY A 89 -32.93 -20.11 -16.52
C GLY A 89 -31.45 -20.16 -16.16
N ARG A 90 -31.10 -19.68 -14.96
CA ARG A 90 -29.71 -19.65 -14.45
C ARG A 90 -29.15 -21.07 -14.35
N SER A 91 -27.90 -21.28 -14.74
CA SER A 91 -27.23 -22.56 -14.50
C SER A 91 -26.82 -22.68 -13.03
N LEU A 92 -26.72 -23.91 -12.52
CA LEU A 92 -26.31 -24.19 -11.13
C LEU A 92 -24.87 -23.74 -10.85
N ILE A 93 -24.02 -23.68 -11.88
CA ILE A 93 -22.61 -23.27 -11.75
C ILE A 93 -22.49 -21.76 -11.47
N ASP A 94 -23.35 -20.95 -12.08
CA ASP A 94 -23.40 -19.50 -11.85
C ASP A 94 -23.82 -19.16 -10.41
N ARG A 95 -24.66 -20.00 -9.79
CA ARG A 95 -25.02 -19.88 -8.37
C ARG A 95 -23.89 -20.29 -7.43
N ALA A 96 -23.07 -21.27 -7.81
CA ALA A 96 -21.98 -21.76 -6.96
C ALA A 96 -20.75 -20.82 -6.99
N MET A 97 -20.53 -20.12 -8.10
CA MET A 97 -19.35 -19.26 -8.30
C MET A 97 -19.55 -17.80 -7.84
N GLY A 98 -20.71 -17.44 -7.30
CA GLY A 98 -20.98 -16.09 -6.79
C GLY A 98 -20.93 -14.98 -7.84
N TYR A 99 -20.97 -15.34 -9.12
CA TYR A 99 -20.98 -14.37 -10.22
C TYR A 99 -22.37 -13.74 -10.34
N HIS A 100 -22.45 -12.46 -10.01
CA HIS A 100 -23.58 -11.62 -10.37
C HIS A 100 -23.25 -10.95 -11.70
N PRO A 101 -23.94 -11.28 -12.82
CA PRO A 101 -23.80 -10.46 -14.02
C PRO A 101 -24.36 -9.08 -13.70
N GLU A 102 -23.56 -8.04 -13.91
CA GLU A 102 -24.04 -6.66 -13.85
C GLU A 102 -25.10 -6.48 -14.93
N GLU A 103 -26.29 -6.05 -14.52
CA GLU A 103 -27.31 -5.54 -15.43
C GLU A 103 -26.77 -4.24 -16.06
N ASN A 104 -26.17 -4.38 -17.24
CA ASN A 104 -26.02 -3.25 -18.16
C ASN A 104 -27.41 -2.85 -18.66
N GLY A 105 -28.11 -2.05 -17.86
CA GLY A 105 -29.26 -1.27 -18.29
C GLY A 105 -28.78 -0.13 -19.18
N GLN A 106 -28.85 -0.32 -20.50
CA GLN A 106 -28.84 0.80 -21.45
C GLN A 106 -30.16 1.55 -21.31
N ALA A 107 -30.16 2.63 -20.53
CA ALA A 107 -31.13 3.70 -20.67
C ALA A 107 -30.64 4.64 -21.78
N GLN A 108 -31.35 4.66 -22.91
CA GLN A 108 -31.32 5.77 -23.84
C GLN A 108 -32.12 6.91 -23.19
N GLU A 109 -31.41 7.93 -22.70
CA GLU A 109 -31.99 9.23 -22.39
C GLU A 109 -31.51 10.23 -23.45
N ASP A 110 -32.44 10.66 -24.31
CA ASP A 110 -32.32 11.90 -25.05
C ASP A 110 -32.42 13.06 -24.05
N VAL A 111 -31.30 13.76 -23.81
CA VAL A 111 -31.28 15.00 -23.03
C VAL A 111 -30.74 16.13 -23.91
N GLN A 112 -31.65 17.03 -24.27
CA GLN A 112 -31.33 18.38 -24.68
C GLN A 112 -30.63 19.09 -23.51
N ALA A 113 -29.45 19.65 -23.79
CA ALA A 113 -28.61 20.32 -22.82
C ALA A 113 -29.19 21.69 -22.41
N GLU A 114 -29.80 21.75 -21.23
CA GLU A 114 -29.84 22.96 -20.41
C GLU A 114 -28.84 22.80 -19.27
N ASN A 115 -27.93 23.78 -19.13
CA ASN A 115 -26.90 23.85 -18.11
C ASN A 115 -27.51 23.89 -16.70
N ILE A 116 -27.63 22.72 -16.05
CA ILE A 116 -27.90 22.60 -14.62
C ILE A 116 -26.57 22.28 -13.94
N ASP A 117 -26.18 23.11 -12.98
CA ASP A 117 -24.95 23.00 -12.18
C ASP A 117 -25.02 21.79 -11.23
N ILE A 118 -24.66 20.62 -11.76
CA ILE A 118 -24.63 19.30 -11.07
C ILE A 118 -23.68 19.30 -9.86
N PHE A 119 -22.78 20.27 -9.72
CA PHE A 119 -21.82 20.34 -8.62
C PHE A 119 -22.33 21.09 -7.38
N ALA A 120 -23.46 21.80 -7.46
CA ALA A 120 -23.98 22.60 -6.35
C ALA A 120 -24.95 21.84 -5.41
N GLN A 121 -25.48 20.67 -5.81
CA GLN A 121 -26.56 19.99 -5.06
C GLN A 121 -26.13 18.78 -4.21
N GLN A 122 -24.86 18.35 -4.24
CA GLN A 122 -24.38 17.24 -3.39
C GLN A 122 -23.99 17.65 -1.95
N GLU A 123 -24.09 18.92 -1.56
CA GLU A 123 -23.64 19.41 -0.23
C GLU A 123 -24.59 19.11 0.96
N ARG A 124 -25.50 18.13 0.86
CA ARG A 124 -26.25 17.64 2.03
C ARG A 124 -26.26 16.13 2.11
N SER A 125 -25.08 15.52 2.16
CA SER A 125 -24.95 14.18 2.73
C SER A 125 -25.59 14.20 4.13
N ALA A 126 -26.55 13.31 4.36
CA ALA A 126 -27.36 13.32 5.57
C ALA A 126 -26.49 13.10 6.82
N GLU A 127 -26.33 14.15 7.64
CA GLU A 127 -25.78 13.99 8.98
C GLU A 127 -26.59 12.93 9.76
N VAL A 128 -25.93 12.17 10.64
CA VAL A 128 -26.61 11.18 11.50
C VAL A 128 -27.62 11.93 12.40
N PRO A 129 -28.94 11.79 12.20
CA PRO A 129 -29.89 12.60 12.94
C PRO A 129 -29.88 12.24 14.43
N GLY A 130 -29.85 13.25 15.30
CA GLY A 130 -30.05 13.09 16.75
C GLY A 130 -28.83 12.64 17.56
N ILE A 131 -27.65 12.48 16.95
CA ILE A 131 -26.41 12.16 17.68
C ILE A 131 -25.41 13.30 17.52
N ALA A 132 -25.24 14.09 18.59
CA ALA A 132 -24.26 15.16 18.62
C ALA A 132 -22.84 14.60 18.53
N ARG A 133 -22.09 15.00 17.51
CA ARG A 133 -20.66 14.67 17.37
C ARG A 133 -19.86 15.19 18.58
N ILE A 134 -18.82 14.45 18.97
CA ILE A 134 -17.87 14.94 19.97
C ILE A 134 -16.98 16.01 19.32
N THR A 135 -16.69 17.11 20.02
CA THR A 135 -15.76 18.13 19.51
C THR A 135 -14.31 17.77 19.87
N VAL A 136 -13.33 18.34 19.17
CA VAL A 136 -11.92 18.16 19.54
C VAL A 136 -11.62 18.68 20.95
N ASP A 137 -12.25 19.77 21.38
CA ASP A 137 -12.07 20.27 22.75
C ASP A 137 -12.56 19.25 23.79
N GLN A 138 -13.68 18.58 23.54
CA GLN A 138 -14.17 17.50 24.40
C GLN A 138 -13.26 16.26 24.36
N MET A 139 -12.64 15.96 23.21
CA MET A 139 -11.63 14.90 23.11
C MET A 139 -10.43 15.24 24.00
N VAL A 140 -9.90 16.46 23.87
CA VAL A 140 -8.72 16.95 24.60
C VAL A 140 -8.98 17.03 26.11
N GLU A 141 -10.11 17.59 26.54
CA GLU A 141 -10.49 17.73 27.94
C GLU A 141 -10.58 16.38 28.66
N ARG A 142 -10.99 15.33 27.94
CA ARG A 142 -11.20 13.99 28.50
C ARG A 142 -9.99 13.08 28.35
N THR A 143 -9.00 13.46 27.55
CA THR A 143 -7.78 12.69 27.35
C THR A 143 -6.75 13.09 28.40
N ALA A 144 -6.25 12.09 29.15
CA ALA A 144 -5.13 12.29 30.05
C ALA A 144 -3.85 12.67 29.26
N ARG A 145 -3.12 13.67 29.76
CA ARG A 145 -1.86 14.14 29.17
C ARG A 145 -0.88 12.98 28.98
N ASN A 146 -0.23 12.90 27.82
CA ASN A 146 0.81 11.92 27.49
C ASN A 146 0.40 10.43 27.69
N SER A 147 -0.90 10.13 27.65
CA SER A 147 -1.41 8.77 27.92
C SER A 147 -1.36 7.83 26.72
N TYR A 148 -1.12 8.36 25.52
CA TYR A 148 -1.30 7.67 24.24
C TYR A 148 -2.73 7.17 23.97
N GLU A 149 -3.69 7.55 24.81
CA GLU A 149 -5.12 7.33 24.57
C GLU A 149 -5.73 8.59 23.97
N VAL A 150 -6.63 8.44 23.00
CA VAL A 150 -7.33 9.56 22.38
C VAL A 150 -8.75 9.16 22.02
N TYR A 151 -9.70 10.07 22.26
CA TYR A 151 -11.07 9.89 21.82
C TYR A 151 -11.17 10.04 20.30
N ILE A 152 -11.99 9.22 19.65
CA ILE A 152 -12.11 9.20 18.18
C ILE A 152 -13.52 9.43 17.66
N GLY A 153 -14.51 9.56 18.54
CA GLY A 153 -15.89 9.73 18.12
C GLY A 153 -16.89 9.21 19.14
N ARG A 154 -18.11 8.95 18.66
CA ARG A 154 -19.17 8.28 19.44
C ARG A 154 -19.53 6.95 18.82
N SER A 155 -19.68 5.94 19.65
CA SER A 155 -20.22 4.64 19.27
C SER A 155 -21.61 4.80 18.67
N LEU A 156 -21.92 4.06 17.61
CA LEU A 156 -23.26 3.93 17.03
C LEU A 156 -23.86 2.55 17.26
N THR A 157 -23.05 1.57 17.68
CA THR A 157 -23.55 0.22 18.04
C THR A 157 -23.73 0.05 19.55
N GLY A 158 -22.99 0.82 20.36
CA GLY A 158 -23.03 0.79 21.81
C GLY A 158 -24.18 1.60 22.41
N GLN A 159 -24.70 1.14 23.54
CA GLN A 159 -25.81 1.79 24.23
C GLN A 159 -25.46 3.24 24.65
N GLY A 160 -26.31 4.19 24.26
CA GLY A 160 -26.21 5.59 24.67
C GLY A 160 -25.16 6.42 23.93
N ASN A 161 -24.67 5.95 22.77
CA ASN A 161 -23.73 6.67 21.91
C ASN A 161 -22.49 7.21 22.66
N LYS A 162 -21.89 6.32 23.47
CA LYS A 162 -20.76 6.65 24.33
C LYS A 162 -19.57 7.11 23.51
N ALA A 163 -18.78 8.03 24.06
CA ALA A 163 -17.53 8.45 23.46
C ALA A 163 -16.55 7.27 23.45
N VAL A 164 -15.89 7.06 22.31
CA VAL A 164 -14.97 5.93 22.07
C VAL A 164 -13.55 6.45 22.11
N LYS A 165 -12.67 5.72 22.81
CA LYS A 165 -11.24 5.98 22.89
C LYS A 165 -10.44 4.84 22.27
N ILE A 166 -9.26 5.14 21.76
CA ILE A 166 -8.27 4.17 21.29
C ILE A 166 -6.92 4.50 21.89
N ASN A 167 -6.05 3.50 21.98
CA ASN A 167 -4.62 3.69 22.19
C ASN A 167 -3.91 3.70 20.83
N PHE A 168 -3.15 4.75 20.53
CA PHE A 168 -2.43 4.89 19.25
C PHE A 168 -0.93 4.53 19.33
N ARG A 169 -0.42 4.14 20.51
CA ARG A 169 0.99 3.77 20.68
C ARG A 169 1.27 2.37 20.13
N LYS A 170 2.39 2.25 19.42
CA LYS A 170 2.84 1.06 18.69
C LYS A 170 1.78 0.53 17.71
N ARG A 171 1.14 1.43 16.94
CA ARG A 171 0.14 1.04 15.93
C ARG A 171 0.27 1.83 14.63
N HIS A 172 0.30 1.12 13.51
CA HIS A 172 0.01 1.71 12.22
C HIS A 172 -1.52 1.83 12.07
N ILE A 173 -2.00 2.99 11.66
CA ILE A 173 -3.42 3.30 11.46
C ILE A 173 -3.63 3.66 9.99
N LYS A 174 -4.62 3.03 9.36
CA LYS A 174 -5.09 3.42 8.01
C LYS A 174 -6.52 3.96 8.04
N LEU A 175 -6.78 5.01 7.28
CA LEU A 175 -8.10 5.58 7.05
C LEU A 175 -8.45 5.39 5.58
N ILE A 176 -9.49 4.61 5.29
CA ILE A 176 -9.97 4.35 3.93
C ILE A 176 -11.39 4.87 3.74
N GLY A 177 -11.76 5.23 2.52
CA GLY A 177 -13.01 5.95 2.28
C GLY A 177 -13.08 6.60 0.91
N ALA A 178 -14.27 6.78 0.36
CA ALA A 178 -14.46 7.64 -0.80
C ALA A 178 -14.16 9.12 -0.45
N SER A 179 -13.99 9.96 -1.48
CA SER A 179 -13.81 11.41 -1.29
C SER A 179 -14.98 12.00 -0.49
N GLN A 180 -14.74 13.06 0.28
CA GLN A 180 -15.77 13.79 1.05
C GLN A 180 -16.48 13.04 2.19
N HIS A 181 -16.11 11.79 2.50
CA HIS A 181 -16.75 11.02 3.58
C HIS A 181 -16.19 11.30 5.00
N GLY A 182 -15.27 12.25 5.13
CA GLY A 182 -14.72 12.68 6.42
C GLY A 182 -13.38 12.06 6.82
N LYS A 183 -12.69 11.33 5.91
CA LYS A 183 -11.35 10.77 6.16
C LYS A 183 -10.35 11.82 6.66
N SER A 184 -10.10 12.85 5.85
CA SER A 184 -9.10 13.88 6.15
C SER A 184 -9.54 14.74 7.35
N SER A 185 -10.85 14.95 7.53
CA SER A 185 -11.39 15.58 8.75
C SER A 185 -11.08 14.74 10.00
N MET A 186 -11.24 13.41 9.93
CA MET A 186 -10.89 12.52 11.03
C MET A 186 -9.37 12.51 11.30
N ALA A 187 -8.54 12.45 10.25
CA ALA A 187 -7.08 12.52 10.38
C ALA A 187 -6.65 13.82 11.07
N ALA A 188 -7.20 14.95 10.62
CA ALA A 188 -6.94 16.26 11.20
C ALA A 188 -7.41 16.34 12.67
N ALA A 189 -8.62 15.85 12.97
CA ALA A 189 -9.14 15.81 14.34
C ALA A 189 -8.24 14.97 15.27
N LEU A 190 -7.75 13.82 14.77
CA LEU A 190 -6.84 12.94 15.50
C LEU A 190 -5.48 13.63 15.74
N LEU A 191 -4.87 14.22 14.71
CA LEU A 191 -3.60 14.96 14.84
C LEU A 191 -3.73 16.15 15.79
N GLU A 192 -4.82 16.90 15.73
CA GLU A 192 -5.08 18.03 16.63
C GLU A 192 -5.27 17.57 18.07
N ALA A 193 -6.02 16.49 18.30
CA ALA A 193 -6.19 15.93 19.64
C ALA A 193 -4.85 15.43 20.19
N ILE A 194 -4.04 14.74 19.39
CA ILE A 194 -2.72 14.23 19.80
C ILE A 194 -1.79 15.39 20.16
N THR A 195 -1.60 16.37 19.27
CA THR A 195 -0.69 17.52 19.49
C THR A 195 -1.10 18.39 20.68
N ARG A 196 -2.39 18.43 21.02
CA ARG A 196 -2.89 19.16 22.21
C ARG A 196 -2.79 18.36 23.51
N THR A 197 -2.74 17.03 23.43
CA THR A 197 -2.71 16.14 24.61
C THR A 197 -1.33 15.54 24.88
N HIS A 198 -0.38 15.71 23.97
CA HIS A 198 0.98 15.21 24.07
C HIS A 198 1.98 16.36 23.88
N ASP A 199 3.14 16.31 24.54
CA ASP A 199 4.28 17.18 24.19
C ASP A 199 5.17 16.52 23.13
N ASN A 200 6.18 17.26 22.67
CA ASN A 200 7.13 16.81 21.65
C ASN A 200 8.19 15.83 22.19
N GLU A 201 8.30 15.65 23.50
CA GLU A 201 9.14 14.60 24.11
C GLU A 201 8.46 13.23 24.03
N HIS A 202 7.13 13.19 23.89
CA HIS A 202 6.36 11.96 23.75
C HIS A 202 5.97 11.65 22.30
N VAL A 203 5.61 12.68 21.52
CA VAL A 203 5.10 12.50 20.15
C VAL A 203 5.72 13.53 19.20
N LEU A 204 6.28 13.05 18.09
CA LEU A 204 6.68 13.84 16.95
C LEU A 204 5.85 13.48 15.72
N LEU A 205 5.79 14.38 14.75
CA LEU A 205 5.06 14.25 13.50
C LEU A 205 6.01 14.38 12.30
N ALA A 206 5.81 13.50 11.32
CA ALA A 206 6.23 13.71 9.94
C ALA A 206 4.96 13.89 9.10
N LEU A 207 4.82 15.03 8.43
CA LEU A 207 3.66 15.38 7.63
C LEU A 207 3.97 15.23 6.14
N LEU A 208 3.49 14.17 5.53
CA LEU A 208 3.70 13.83 4.13
C LEU A 208 2.35 13.97 3.40
N ASP A 209 2.08 15.17 2.90
CA ASP A 209 0.77 15.53 2.36
C ASP A 209 0.93 16.32 1.05
N LEU A 210 0.74 15.60 -0.05
CA LEU A 210 0.86 16.11 -1.42
C LEU A 210 -0.12 17.23 -1.73
N GLU A 211 -1.30 17.21 -1.12
CA GLU A 211 -2.30 18.25 -1.35
C GLU A 211 -1.99 19.52 -0.55
N ASN A 212 -1.10 19.43 0.44
CA ASN A 212 -0.77 20.50 1.38
C ASN A 212 -2.03 21.16 1.96
N LYS A 213 -3.05 20.34 2.25
CA LYS A 213 -4.32 20.77 2.85
C LYS A 213 -4.26 20.47 4.34
N THR A 214 -4.47 19.21 4.73
CA THR A 214 -4.57 18.81 6.13
C THR A 214 -3.31 19.12 6.91
N SER A 215 -2.14 18.78 6.36
CA SER A 215 -0.83 19.05 7.01
C SER A 215 -0.60 20.53 7.28
N ARG A 216 -1.16 21.42 6.47
CA ARG A 216 -0.97 22.87 6.60
C ARG A 216 -1.51 23.40 7.93
N LEU A 217 -2.51 22.75 8.53
CA LEU A 217 -3.02 23.11 9.86
C LEU A 217 -1.99 22.90 10.97
N PHE A 218 -0.98 22.06 10.71
CA PHE A 218 0.01 21.62 11.69
C PHE A 218 1.43 22.05 11.31
N ALA A 219 1.62 22.84 10.26
CA ALA A 219 2.96 23.21 9.78
C ALA A 219 3.83 23.91 10.83
N ASP A 220 3.20 24.62 11.77
CA ASP A 220 3.89 25.44 12.78
C ASP A 220 3.82 24.84 14.21
N VAL A 221 3.42 23.56 14.37
CA VAL A 221 3.37 22.94 15.71
C VAL A 221 4.77 22.50 16.16
N PRO A 222 5.10 22.54 17.47
CA PRO A 222 6.41 22.12 17.98
C PRO A 222 6.66 20.61 17.84
N HIS A 223 5.65 19.84 17.42
CA HIS A 223 5.73 18.40 17.20
C HIS A 223 6.33 18.03 15.85
N ILE A 224 6.53 18.95 14.90
CA ILE A 224 7.17 18.61 13.63
C ILE A 224 8.59 18.11 13.91
N ALA A 225 8.90 16.91 13.44
CA ALA A 225 10.23 16.34 13.57
C ALA A 225 11.22 17.07 12.68
N GLU A 226 12.38 17.39 13.24
CA GLU A 226 13.53 17.94 12.54
C GLU A 226 14.64 16.87 12.55
N LEU A 227 15.27 16.61 11.40
CA LEU A 227 16.44 15.72 11.29
C LEU A 227 17.66 16.51 10.84
N LEU A 228 18.83 16.18 11.35
CA LEU A 228 20.08 16.75 10.87
C LEU A 228 20.64 15.86 9.75
N VAL A 229 20.90 16.44 8.58
CA VAL A 229 21.35 15.71 7.39
C VAL A 229 22.48 16.51 6.76
N GLY A 230 23.70 15.96 6.75
CA GLY A 230 24.87 16.67 6.23
C GLY A 230 25.08 18.06 6.86
N GLY A 231 24.84 18.19 8.17
CA GLY A 231 24.97 19.45 8.92
C GLY A 231 23.84 20.45 8.70
N LYS A 232 22.78 20.10 7.95
CA LYS A 232 21.59 20.94 7.76
C LYS A 232 20.37 20.32 8.43
N THR A 233 19.61 21.14 9.12
CA THR A 233 18.31 20.72 9.69
C THR A 233 17.27 20.65 8.60
N VAL A 234 16.56 19.53 8.52
CA VAL A 234 15.49 19.24 7.56
C VAL A 234 14.21 18.93 8.32
N ASP A 235 13.17 19.72 8.09
CA ASP A 235 11.84 19.47 8.66
C ASP A 235 11.17 18.30 7.91
N LEU A 236 10.54 17.40 8.66
CA LEU A 236 9.72 16.32 8.10
C LEU A 236 8.32 16.80 7.70
N HIS A 237 8.25 17.91 6.94
CA HIS A 237 7.04 18.39 6.27
C HIS A 237 7.26 18.41 4.76
N ALA A 238 6.60 17.50 4.04
CA ALA A 238 6.69 17.35 2.60
C ALA A 238 5.38 17.73 1.91
N LYS A 239 5.48 18.44 0.78
CA LYS A 239 4.34 19.04 0.05
C LYS A 239 4.35 18.70 -1.46
N SER A 240 5.28 17.86 -1.90
CA SER A 240 5.39 17.40 -3.30
C SER A 240 5.76 15.92 -3.35
N TYR A 241 5.56 15.27 -4.50
CA TYR A 241 5.87 13.85 -4.68
C TYR A 241 7.32 13.50 -4.36
N ASP A 242 8.27 14.31 -4.88
CA ASP A 242 9.69 14.09 -4.65
C ASP A 242 10.08 14.37 -3.19
N GLU A 243 9.58 15.45 -2.59
CA GLU A 243 9.80 15.70 -1.16
C GLU A 243 9.27 14.55 -0.31
N VAL A 244 8.07 14.03 -0.59
CA VAL A 244 7.48 12.93 0.18
C VAL A 244 8.39 11.70 0.10
N LEU A 245 8.89 11.35 -1.09
CA LEU A 245 9.83 10.23 -1.25
C LEU A 245 11.13 10.48 -0.47
N GLU A 246 11.73 11.67 -0.60
CA GLU A 246 12.95 12.04 0.14
C GLU A 246 12.75 11.93 1.66
N ARG A 247 11.60 12.37 2.19
CA ARG A 247 11.35 12.32 3.65
C ARG A 247 11.07 10.90 4.11
N LEU A 248 10.43 10.06 3.29
CA LEU A 248 10.27 8.63 3.58
C LEU A 248 11.60 7.90 3.70
N GLU A 249 12.61 8.32 2.93
CA GLU A 249 13.96 7.75 2.99
C GLU A 249 14.71 8.15 4.26
N LEU A 250 14.65 9.44 4.63
CA LEU A 250 15.18 9.91 5.90
C LEU A 250 14.52 9.20 7.10
N ILE A 251 13.22 8.93 7.00
CA ILE A 251 12.50 8.13 8.01
C ILE A 251 13.02 6.68 8.04
N CYS A 252 13.38 6.10 6.90
CA CYS A 252 13.97 4.76 6.85
C CYS A 252 15.36 4.72 7.50
N GLU A 253 16.18 5.76 7.32
CA GLU A 253 17.46 5.91 8.01
C GLU A 253 17.27 6.09 9.52
N LEU A 254 16.29 6.90 9.93
CA LEU A 254 15.93 7.04 11.34
C LEU A 254 15.51 5.70 11.96
N ILE A 255 14.74 4.88 11.23
CA ILE A 255 14.39 3.54 11.67
C ILE A 255 15.66 2.71 11.88
N ASP A 256 16.58 2.66 10.91
CA ASP A 256 17.80 1.87 11.03
C ASP A 256 18.66 2.31 12.22
N TYR A 257 18.80 3.62 12.44
CA TYR A 257 19.46 4.16 13.63
C TYR A 257 18.77 3.72 14.91
N ARG A 258 17.45 3.83 15.01
CA ARG A 258 16.72 3.42 16.22
C ARG A 258 16.83 1.92 16.51
N TYR A 259 17.12 1.10 15.49
CA TYR A 259 17.43 -0.32 15.66
C TYR A 259 18.83 -0.59 16.24
N THR A 260 19.74 0.38 16.23
CA THR A 260 21.05 0.26 16.90
C THR A 260 21.00 0.62 18.38
N LEU A 261 19.88 1.18 18.85
CA LEU A 261 19.68 1.58 20.24
C LEU A 261 19.24 0.40 21.11
N SER A 262 19.56 0.47 22.40
CA SER A 262 18.99 -0.42 23.40
C SER A 262 17.50 -0.12 23.62
N GLU A 263 16.74 -1.10 24.16
CA GLU A 263 15.33 -0.89 24.49
C GLU A 263 15.12 0.28 25.48
N GLN A 264 16.04 0.48 26.41
CA GLN A 264 15.99 1.57 27.39
C GLN A 264 16.18 2.94 26.74
N GLU A 265 17.13 3.08 25.82
CA GLU A 265 17.32 4.32 25.05
C GLU A 265 16.13 4.59 24.15
N LEU A 266 15.61 3.55 23.48
CA LEU A 266 14.45 3.69 22.61
C LEU A 266 13.18 4.10 23.38
N ASP A 267 13.00 3.60 24.60
CA ASP A 267 11.89 3.97 25.48
C ASP A 267 11.89 5.44 25.92
N GLN A 268 13.05 6.10 25.85
CA GLN A 268 13.19 7.53 26.13
C GLN A 268 12.90 8.41 24.90
N LEU A 269 12.79 7.82 23.71
CA LEU A 269 12.53 8.57 22.48
C LEU A 269 11.03 8.79 22.25
N PRO A 270 10.64 9.95 21.68
CA PRO A 270 9.28 10.17 21.24
C PRO A 270 8.91 9.18 20.12
N ILE A 271 7.64 8.81 20.08
CA ILE A 271 7.09 8.12 18.91
C ILE A 271 7.01 9.11 17.74
N LEU A 272 7.38 8.67 16.54
CA LEU A 272 7.20 9.44 15.31
C LEU A 272 5.93 8.96 14.61
N ILE A 273 4.94 9.83 14.44
CA ILE A 273 3.76 9.56 13.62
C ILE A 273 4.02 10.11 12.22
N VAL A 274 4.10 9.22 11.24
CA VAL A 274 4.23 9.53 9.82
C VAL A 274 2.83 9.61 9.23
N TYR A 275 2.31 10.83 9.11
CA TYR A 275 1.05 11.12 8.44
C TYR A 275 1.27 11.12 6.93
N LEU A 276 0.58 10.24 6.21
CA LEU A 276 0.68 10.10 4.76
C LEU A 276 -0.70 10.27 4.12
N GLU A 277 -0.94 11.42 3.50
CA GLU A 277 -2.21 11.72 2.82
C GLU A 277 -2.19 11.21 1.37
N GLU A 278 -3.35 10.77 0.87
CA GLU A 278 -3.56 10.29 -0.50
C GLU A 278 -2.47 9.34 -1.01
N PHE A 279 -2.21 8.29 -0.22
CA PHE A 279 -1.17 7.30 -0.52
C PHE A 279 -1.29 6.64 -1.91
N ILE A 280 -2.51 6.41 -2.39
CA ILE A 280 -2.73 5.79 -3.70
C ILE A 280 -2.28 6.71 -4.82
N ASP A 281 -2.61 7.99 -4.74
CA ASP A 281 -2.21 9.01 -5.72
C ASP A 281 -0.68 9.13 -5.80
N LEU A 282 0.01 9.15 -4.65
CA LEU A 282 1.47 9.13 -4.57
C LEU A 282 2.08 7.95 -5.36
N LYS A 283 1.55 6.76 -5.13
CA LYS A 283 2.04 5.54 -5.78
C LYS A 283 1.72 5.55 -7.28
N ASP A 284 0.50 5.91 -7.66
CA ASP A 284 0.08 5.95 -9.05
C ASP A 284 0.86 6.98 -9.85
N TYR A 285 1.18 8.14 -9.25
CA TYR A 285 2.07 9.13 -9.84
C TYR A 285 3.43 8.53 -10.21
N PHE A 286 4.13 7.90 -9.26
CA PHE A 286 5.46 7.33 -9.54
C PHE A 286 5.41 6.16 -10.51
N LYS A 287 4.30 5.42 -10.55
CA LYS A 287 4.09 4.34 -11.52
C LYS A 287 3.89 4.89 -12.93
N GLN A 288 3.00 5.86 -13.10
CA GLN A 288 2.72 6.52 -14.37
C GLN A 288 3.94 7.29 -14.90
N LEU A 289 4.75 7.85 -14.00
CA LEU A 289 5.99 8.54 -14.36
C LEU A 289 6.94 7.65 -15.16
N ILE A 290 6.94 6.32 -14.94
CA ILE A 290 7.79 5.37 -15.69
C ILE A 290 7.46 5.38 -17.18
N ASP A 291 6.17 5.51 -17.53
CA ASP A 291 5.71 5.48 -18.92
C ASP A 291 5.72 6.88 -19.56
N ALA A 292 5.61 7.93 -18.74
CA ALA A 292 5.54 9.32 -19.19
C ALA A 292 6.92 9.93 -19.55
N VAL A 293 8.01 9.43 -18.98
CA VAL A 293 9.35 9.96 -19.22
C VAL A 293 10.03 9.36 -20.46
N PRO A 294 10.98 10.09 -21.10
CA PRO A 294 11.83 9.56 -22.16
C PRO A 294 12.57 8.27 -21.78
N GLU A 295 12.93 7.45 -22.78
CA GLU A 295 13.53 6.12 -22.57
C GLU A 295 14.81 6.17 -21.71
N ASP A 296 15.65 7.20 -21.89
CA ASP A 296 16.87 7.45 -21.13
C ASP A 296 16.62 7.78 -19.65
N GLN A 297 15.38 8.15 -19.28
CA GLN A 297 14.99 8.48 -17.90
C GLN A 297 14.12 7.40 -17.23
N LYS A 298 13.66 6.40 -17.97
CA LYS A 298 12.77 5.34 -17.44
C LYS A 298 13.40 4.55 -16.31
N GLU A 299 14.70 4.30 -16.38
CA GLU A 299 15.41 3.60 -15.31
C GLU A 299 15.37 4.40 -13.99
N SER A 300 15.61 5.71 -14.06
CA SER A 300 15.51 6.61 -12.91
C SER A 300 14.08 6.62 -12.32
N ALA A 301 13.06 6.70 -13.17
CA ALA A 301 11.66 6.65 -12.72
C ALA A 301 11.31 5.30 -12.06
N LYS A 302 11.76 4.17 -12.63
CA LYS A 302 11.62 2.83 -12.03
C LYS A 302 12.32 2.75 -10.68
N LYS A 303 13.51 3.36 -10.54
CA LYS A 303 14.25 3.43 -9.28
C LYS A 303 13.47 4.23 -8.24
N LYS A 304 12.87 5.37 -8.60
CA LYS A 304 12.02 6.16 -7.69
C LYS A 304 10.78 5.38 -7.21
N TYR A 305 10.05 4.72 -8.13
CA TYR A 305 8.93 3.86 -7.75
C TYR A 305 9.34 2.72 -6.82
N THR A 306 10.45 2.04 -7.14
CA THR A 306 11.00 0.97 -6.32
C THR A 306 11.37 1.45 -4.92
N ARG A 307 11.99 2.64 -4.81
CA ARG A 307 12.34 3.29 -3.53
C ARG A 307 11.10 3.61 -2.70
N LEU A 308 10.05 4.16 -3.31
CA LEU A 308 8.77 4.39 -2.64
C LEU A 308 8.21 3.09 -2.03
N VAL A 309 8.10 2.03 -2.82
CA VAL A 309 7.57 0.73 -2.37
C VAL A 309 8.44 0.17 -1.24
N TYR A 310 9.76 0.26 -1.37
CA TYR A 310 10.72 -0.15 -0.35
C TYR A 310 10.50 0.59 0.98
N CYS A 311 10.44 1.93 0.95
CA CYS A 311 10.26 2.73 2.15
C CYS A 311 8.97 2.37 2.89
N ILE A 312 7.86 2.26 2.17
CA ILE A 312 6.56 1.92 2.76
C ILE A 312 6.58 0.51 3.37
N LYS A 313 7.16 -0.48 2.67
CA LYS A 313 7.34 -1.84 3.21
C LYS A 313 8.19 -1.84 4.47
N LYS A 314 9.32 -1.11 4.47
CA LYS A 314 10.22 -1.03 5.61
C LYS A 314 9.56 -0.39 6.83
N ILE A 315 8.90 0.76 6.64
CA ILE A 315 8.21 1.44 7.74
C ILE A 315 7.09 0.55 8.29
N ALA A 316 6.29 -0.08 7.43
CA ALA A 316 5.21 -0.96 7.89
C ALA A 316 5.70 -2.21 8.62
N ALA A 317 6.82 -2.80 8.18
CA ALA A 317 7.35 -4.03 8.77
C ALA A 317 8.21 -3.80 10.02
N ARG A 318 8.95 -2.69 10.08
CA ARG A 318 9.96 -2.41 11.11
C ARG A 318 9.66 -1.19 11.98
N GLY A 319 8.83 -0.27 11.51
CA GLY A 319 8.59 1.02 12.15
C GLY A 319 8.13 0.89 13.60
N LEU A 320 7.16 0.00 13.91
CA LEU A 320 6.63 -0.10 15.29
C LEU A 320 7.70 -0.48 16.32
N LYS A 321 8.66 -1.32 15.94
CA LYS A 321 9.78 -1.69 16.81
C LYS A 321 10.78 -0.55 16.99
N ALA A 322 10.83 0.40 16.06
CA ALA A 322 11.63 1.62 16.12
C ALA A 322 10.81 2.85 16.57
N TYR A 323 9.61 2.66 17.09
CA TYR A 323 8.73 3.75 17.56
C TYR A 323 8.37 4.74 16.44
N VAL A 324 8.29 4.25 15.21
CA VAL A 324 7.83 4.96 14.01
C VAL A 324 6.52 4.33 13.55
N GLN A 325 5.48 5.14 13.43
CA GLN A 325 4.11 4.69 13.17
C GLN A 325 3.57 5.35 11.92
N LEU A 326 2.65 4.69 11.24
CA LEU A 326 2.02 5.23 10.04
C LEU A 326 0.60 5.68 10.40
N LEU A 327 0.22 6.86 9.94
CA LEU A 327 -1.16 7.31 9.86
C LEU A 327 -1.46 7.57 8.38
N MET A 328 -1.96 6.56 7.68
CA MET A 328 -2.17 6.61 6.23
C MET A 328 -3.62 6.95 5.91
N CYS A 329 -3.83 7.85 4.96
CA CYS A 329 -5.13 8.08 4.36
C CYS A 329 -5.12 7.67 2.90
N ALA A 330 -6.21 7.03 2.47
CA ALA A 330 -6.33 6.59 1.09
C ALA A 330 -7.76 6.39 0.63
N GLN A 331 -7.90 6.35 -0.68
CA GLN A 331 -9.11 5.94 -1.36
C GLN A 331 -9.17 4.40 -1.42
N VAL A 332 -10.30 3.83 -1.84
CA VAL A 332 -10.61 2.42 -1.56
C VAL A 332 -10.12 1.41 -2.59
N ASP A 333 -9.28 1.80 -3.55
CA ASP A 333 -8.81 0.86 -4.57
C ASP A 333 -7.51 0.14 -4.15
N TYR A 334 -7.67 -0.83 -3.23
CA TYR A 334 -6.55 -1.55 -2.61
C TYR A 334 -6.38 -3.00 -3.09
N ALA A 335 -6.57 -3.26 -4.38
CA ALA A 335 -6.06 -4.47 -5.00
C ALA A 335 -4.63 -4.22 -5.54
N ASP A 336 -3.72 -3.77 -4.69
CA ASP A 336 -2.33 -3.53 -5.09
C ASP A 336 -1.40 -4.65 -4.61
N GLU A 337 -0.92 -5.46 -5.55
CA GLU A 337 -0.02 -6.58 -5.25
C GLU A 337 1.38 -6.12 -4.78
N ASP A 338 1.84 -4.93 -5.18
CA ASP A 338 3.17 -4.44 -4.80
C ASP A 338 3.23 -4.09 -3.31
N LEU A 339 2.11 -3.64 -2.74
CA LEU A 339 2.03 -3.12 -1.37
C LEU A 339 1.22 -4.00 -0.41
N LYS A 340 0.59 -5.06 -0.91
CA LYS A 340 -0.17 -6.04 -0.12
C LYS A 340 0.57 -6.50 1.14
N GLU A 341 1.84 -6.84 1.00
CA GLU A 341 2.70 -7.26 2.12
C GLU A 341 2.88 -6.16 3.19
N ALA A 342 3.08 -4.90 2.75
CA ALA A 342 3.18 -3.77 3.68
C ALA A 342 1.86 -3.56 4.43
N LEU A 343 0.74 -3.56 3.70
CA LEU A 343 -0.59 -3.26 4.24
C LEU A 343 -1.12 -4.35 5.17
N VAL A 344 -0.65 -5.59 5.04
CA VAL A 344 -0.94 -6.66 6.01
C VAL A 344 -0.38 -6.34 7.40
N ASN A 345 0.72 -5.59 7.49
CA ASN A 345 1.26 -5.12 8.78
C ASN A 345 0.49 -3.93 9.37
N VAL A 346 -0.42 -3.32 8.60
CA VAL A 346 -1.28 -2.23 9.04
C VAL A 346 -2.65 -2.80 9.42
N THR A 347 -2.74 -3.34 10.63
CA THR A 347 -3.94 -4.06 11.11
C THR A 347 -4.99 -3.17 11.77
N SER A 348 -4.63 -1.95 12.18
CA SER A 348 -5.55 -0.99 12.77
C SER A 348 -6.05 -0.01 11.72
N GLY A 349 -7.36 0.28 11.70
CA GLY A 349 -7.87 1.24 10.74
C GLY A 349 -9.32 1.65 10.93
N MET A 350 -9.73 2.62 10.10
CA MET A 350 -11.09 3.12 10.02
C MET A 350 -11.56 3.13 8.57
N SER A 351 -12.79 2.67 8.34
CA SER A 351 -13.37 2.51 7.00
C SER A 351 -14.64 3.35 6.84
N PHE A 352 -14.57 4.41 6.05
CA PHE A 352 -15.61 5.41 5.83
C PHE A 352 -16.47 5.09 4.60
N ALA A 353 -17.67 4.56 4.81
CA ALA A 353 -18.70 4.30 3.80
C ALA A 353 -18.14 3.73 2.47
N VAL A 354 -17.42 2.61 2.58
CA VAL A 354 -16.82 1.97 1.40
C VAL A 354 -17.52 0.66 1.05
N ARG A 355 -17.43 0.27 -0.22
CA ARG A 355 -17.92 -1.03 -0.67
C ARG A 355 -17.30 -2.16 0.16
N PRO A 356 -18.07 -3.17 0.62
CA PRO A 356 -17.55 -4.24 1.45
C PRO A 356 -16.37 -5.00 0.85
N THR A 357 -16.36 -5.21 -0.46
CA THR A 357 -15.26 -5.85 -1.19
C THR A 357 -13.96 -5.03 -1.09
N ALA A 358 -14.06 -3.71 -1.22
CA ALA A 358 -12.94 -2.79 -1.12
C ALA A 358 -12.38 -2.70 0.31
N ALA A 359 -13.26 -2.62 1.33
CA ALA A 359 -12.82 -2.71 2.73
C ALA A 359 -12.09 -4.01 3.03
N LYS A 360 -12.62 -5.14 2.53
CA LYS A 360 -12.01 -6.46 2.71
C LYS A 360 -10.66 -6.55 2.02
N ALA A 361 -10.52 -6.02 0.80
CA ALA A 361 -9.24 -5.94 0.10
C ALA A 361 -8.22 -5.10 0.89
N ALA A 362 -8.68 -4.03 1.51
CA ALA A 362 -7.88 -3.22 2.43
C ALA A 362 -7.65 -3.88 3.80
N GLY A 363 -8.06 -5.13 4.04
CA GLY A 363 -7.77 -5.88 5.26
C GLY A 363 -8.70 -5.61 6.45
N PHE A 364 -9.94 -5.17 6.21
CA PHE A 364 -10.98 -5.11 7.24
C PHE A 364 -11.80 -6.42 7.26
N TYR A 365 -12.12 -6.91 8.45
CA TYR A 365 -12.77 -8.22 8.65
C TYR A 365 -14.18 -8.13 9.23
N GLN A 366 -14.62 -6.97 9.73
CA GLN A 366 -15.97 -6.77 10.29
C GLN A 366 -17.07 -6.65 9.20
N ASN A 367 -17.26 -7.70 8.39
CA ASN A 367 -18.13 -7.69 7.21
C ASN A 367 -19.55 -7.17 7.47
N ALA A 368 -20.16 -7.54 8.60
CA ALA A 368 -21.51 -7.07 8.96
C ALA A 368 -21.54 -5.55 9.18
N MET A 369 -20.60 -5.01 9.97
CA MET A 369 -20.50 -3.58 10.24
C MET A 369 -20.12 -2.79 8.98
N ILE A 370 -19.23 -3.32 8.15
CA ILE A 370 -18.84 -2.70 6.88
C ILE A 370 -20.04 -2.63 5.93
N THR A 371 -20.79 -3.72 5.80
CA THR A 371 -21.99 -3.76 4.96
C THR A 371 -23.04 -2.78 5.47
N GLN A 372 -23.23 -2.71 6.79
CA GLN A 372 -24.10 -1.72 7.41
C GLN A 372 -23.63 -0.30 7.12
N ASN A 373 -22.34 0.00 7.33
CA ASN A 373 -21.79 1.34 7.12
C ASN A 373 -21.89 1.79 5.66
N ALA A 374 -21.62 0.87 4.72
CA ALA A 374 -21.76 1.12 3.29
C ALA A 374 -23.21 1.36 2.87
N LYS A 375 -24.16 0.67 3.51
CA LYS A 375 -25.60 0.85 3.28
C LYS A 375 -26.11 2.18 3.83
N ASP A 376 -25.61 2.59 4.99
CA ASP A 376 -26.02 3.83 5.64
C ASP A 376 -25.50 5.07 4.90
N ASP A 377 -24.28 4.99 4.35
CA ASP A 377 -23.64 6.02 3.51
C ASP A 377 -23.64 7.43 4.13
N LYS A 378 -23.36 7.49 5.44
CA LYS A 378 -23.39 8.75 6.20
C LYS A 378 -22.01 9.35 6.33
N VAL A 379 -21.89 10.66 6.07
CA VAL A 379 -20.63 11.39 6.24
C VAL A 379 -20.16 11.34 7.68
N GLY A 380 -18.87 11.08 7.87
CA GLY A 380 -18.24 10.94 9.17
C GLY A 380 -18.58 9.62 9.89
N GLN A 381 -19.39 8.73 9.30
CA GLN A 381 -19.62 7.40 9.85
C GLN A 381 -18.52 6.44 9.36
N CYS A 382 -17.88 5.73 10.28
CA CYS A 382 -16.85 4.75 9.91
C CYS A 382 -16.89 3.50 10.79
N VAL A 383 -16.44 2.39 10.20
CA VAL A 383 -16.13 1.16 10.95
C VAL A 383 -14.71 1.28 11.48
N VAL A 384 -14.53 1.17 12.78
CA VAL A 384 -13.24 1.09 13.44
C VAL A 384 -12.89 -0.37 13.68
N GLU A 385 -11.70 -0.77 13.25
CA GLU A 385 -11.14 -2.08 13.53
C GLU A 385 -9.75 -1.93 14.12
N MET A 386 -9.68 -1.98 15.44
CA MET A 386 -8.47 -1.88 16.25
C MET A 386 -8.52 -2.91 17.38
N PRO A 387 -7.38 -3.28 17.99
CA PRO A 387 -7.34 -4.23 19.11
C PRO A 387 -8.27 -3.88 20.28
N ASP A 388 -8.45 -2.60 20.56
CA ASP A 388 -9.25 -2.05 21.66
C ASP A 388 -10.62 -1.50 21.22
N CYS A 389 -10.92 -1.46 19.93
CA CYS A 389 -12.18 -0.94 19.41
C CYS A 389 -12.61 -1.65 18.12
N LYS A 390 -13.81 -2.25 18.16
CA LYS A 390 -14.49 -2.84 16.99
C LYS A 390 -15.91 -2.33 16.97
N ASP A 391 -16.15 -1.24 16.27
CA ASP A 391 -17.40 -0.48 16.38
C ASP A 391 -17.70 0.28 15.08
N ILE A 392 -18.96 0.66 14.88
CA ILE A 392 -19.31 1.74 13.97
C ILE A 392 -19.35 3.01 14.81
N ILE A 393 -18.57 4.01 14.44
CA ILE A 393 -18.54 5.29 15.13
C ILE A 393 -19.00 6.42 14.23
N LEU A 394 -19.45 7.50 14.87
CA LEU A 394 -19.54 8.81 14.29
C LEU A 394 -18.29 9.61 14.67
N ALA A 395 -17.52 10.00 13.66
CA ALA A 395 -16.29 10.78 13.80
C ALA A 395 -16.55 12.15 14.48
N PRO A 396 -15.49 12.80 15.01
CA PRO A 396 -15.61 14.07 15.69
C PRO A 396 -16.12 15.18 14.78
N ASP A 397 -16.68 16.22 15.38
CA ASP A 397 -17.04 17.44 14.68
C ASP A 397 -15.77 18.20 14.30
N TYR A 398 -15.41 18.12 13.02
CA TYR A 398 -14.20 18.73 12.48
C TYR A 398 -14.42 19.29 11.08
N ASP A 399 -14.78 20.57 11.01
CA ASP A 399 -14.86 21.31 9.76
C ASP A 399 -13.45 21.73 9.28
N LEU A 400 -12.81 20.80 8.57
CA LEU A 400 -11.49 21.01 7.95
C LEU A 400 -11.50 22.21 7.00
N LYS A 401 -12.57 22.38 6.19
CA LYS A 401 -12.68 23.46 5.20
C LYS A 401 -12.76 24.83 5.88
N ALA A 402 -13.51 24.95 6.98
CA ALA A 402 -13.58 26.19 7.76
C ALA A 402 -12.24 26.51 8.42
N ARG A 403 -11.56 25.51 9.00
CA ARG A 403 -10.25 25.70 9.64
C ARG A 403 -9.17 26.14 8.65
N LEU A 404 -9.13 25.54 7.46
CA LEU A 404 -8.20 25.96 6.40
C LEU A 404 -8.47 27.38 5.91
N ARG A 405 -9.75 27.77 5.78
CA ARG A 405 -10.15 29.15 5.47
C ARG A 405 -9.70 30.13 6.55
N ALA A 406 -9.91 29.78 7.82
CA ALA A 406 -9.48 30.59 8.96
C ALA A 406 -7.95 30.76 9.00
N LEU A 407 -7.19 29.69 8.73
CA LEU A 407 -5.73 29.75 8.63
C LEU A 407 -5.27 30.67 7.49
N GLY A 408 -5.90 30.55 6.32
CA GLY A 408 -5.60 31.42 5.17
C GLY A 408 -5.87 32.90 5.46
N ALA A 409 -6.97 33.20 6.17
CA ALA A 409 -7.29 34.55 6.60
C ALA A 409 -6.23 35.11 7.58
N LYS A 410 -5.79 34.33 8.57
CA LYS A 410 -4.72 34.72 9.51
C LYS A 410 -3.41 35.04 8.79
N GLN A 411 -2.99 34.17 7.85
CA GLN A 411 -1.77 34.38 7.07
C GLN A 411 -1.85 35.63 6.17
N ALA A 412 -3.03 35.90 5.60
CA ALA A 412 -3.25 37.11 4.80
C ALA A 412 -3.12 38.40 5.64
N VAL A 413 -3.58 38.39 6.89
CA VAL A 413 -3.39 39.52 7.82
C VAL A 413 -1.91 39.73 8.14
N TYR A 414 -1.16 38.66 8.44
CA TYR A 414 0.28 38.75 8.71
C TYR A 414 1.07 39.29 7.52
N LYS A 415 0.78 38.81 6.30
CA LYS A 415 1.41 39.32 5.07
C LYS A 415 1.12 40.80 4.79
N LYS A 416 -0.06 41.30 5.16
CA LYS A 416 -0.41 42.72 5.04
C LYS A 416 0.24 43.59 6.13
N ALA A 417 0.45 43.03 7.32
CA ALA A 417 1.02 43.74 8.46
C ALA A 417 2.55 43.88 8.39
N LEU A 418 3.24 43.02 7.63
CA LEU A 418 4.66 43.19 7.33
C LEU A 418 4.85 44.47 6.48
N PRO A 419 5.47 45.53 7.02
CA PRO A 419 5.68 46.76 6.26
C PRO A 419 6.57 46.44 5.04
N VAL A 420 6.03 46.66 3.85
CA VAL A 420 6.71 46.48 2.54
C VAL A 420 7.89 47.45 2.35
N ASN A 421 8.30 48.19 3.39
CA ASN A 421 9.35 49.20 3.32
C ASN A 421 10.41 49.01 4.41
N LEU A 422 11.38 48.17 4.10
CA LEU A 422 12.79 48.41 4.46
C LEU A 422 13.60 48.40 3.17
N LYS A 423 13.32 49.37 2.28
CA LYS A 423 14.41 49.95 1.47
C LYS A 423 15.28 50.73 2.44
N THR A 424 16.08 50.01 3.24
CA THR A 424 17.22 50.64 3.90
C THR A 424 18.09 51.16 2.77
N PRO A 425 18.29 52.48 2.63
CA PRO A 425 19.35 52.94 1.75
C PRO A 425 20.63 52.28 2.22
N VAL A 426 21.36 51.65 1.30
CA VAL A 426 22.74 51.22 1.52
C VAL A 426 23.51 52.48 1.86
N SER A 427 23.56 52.82 3.16
CA SER A 427 24.36 53.91 3.67
C SER A 427 25.80 53.44 3.55
N GLN A 428 26.55 54.13 2.69
CA GLN A 428 27.98 53.96 2.56
C GLN A 428 28.61 54.07 3.95
N HIS A 429 29.24 52.99 4.41
CA HIS A 429 30.01 52.97 5.65
C HIS A 429 31.07 54.08 5.60
N VAL A 430 30.86 55.12 6.39
CA VAL A 430 31.94 55.99 6.89
C VAL A 430 32.58 55.26 8.07
N ASN A 431 33.88 55.03 7.95
CA ASN A 431 34.71 54.50 9.03
C ASN A 431 34.75 55.47 10.20
N THR A 432 34.26 55.05 11.36
CA THR A 432 34.60 55.69 12.64
C THR A 432 34.97 54.61 13.65
N PRO A 433 36.11 54.75 14.36
CA PRO A 433 36.53 53.79 15.37
C PRO A 433 35.77 54.06 16.68
N VAL A 434 35.11 53.05 17.23
CA VAL A 434 34.49 53.11 18.55
C VAL A 434 35.18 52.13 19.48
N ASN A 435 35.72 52.68 20.57
CA ASN A 435 36.39 52.03 21.67
C ASN A 435 35.44 51.16 22.49
N GLY A 436 36.03 50.17 23.16
CA GLY A 436 35.35 49.07 23.84
C GLY A 436 34.49 49.46 25.05
N SER A 437 33.44 48.67 25.22
CA SER A 437 32.89 48.33 26.53
C SER A 437 32.19 46.97 26.43
N THR A 438 32.80 45.97 27.04
CA THR A 438 32.28 44.59 27.19
C THR A 438 31.14 44.59 28.20
N SER A 439 29.89 44.41 27.72
CA SER A 439 28.76 44.02 28.55
C SER A 439 28.46 42.54 28.35
N SER A 440 28.64 41.76 29.41
CA SER A 440 28.35 40.34 29.52
C SER A 440 26.86 40.09 29.29
N ILE A 441 26.51 39.47 28.15
CA ILE A 441 25.17 38.94 27.90
C ILE A 441 25.18 37.48 28.35
N GLU A 442 24.39 37.15 29.37
CA GLU A 442 24.13 35.77 29.75
C GLU A 442 23.47 35.00 28.59
N PRO A 443 23.93 33.79 28.25
CA PRO A 443 23.29 32.99 27.22
C PRO A 443 21.91 32.50 27.71
N LEU A 444 20.89 32.72 26.88
CA LEU A 444 19.57 32.11 27.01
C LEU A 444 19.71 30.58 27.04
N PRO A 445 18.88 29.86 27.84
CA PRO A 445 18.96 28.41 27.94
C PRO A 445 18.70 27.75 26.59
N GLU A 446 19.63 26.89 26.16
CA GLU A 446 19.51 26.08 24.96
C GLU A 446 18.25 25.21 25.06
N ASN A 447 17.35 25.39 24.09
CA ASN A 447 16.17 24.55 23.93
C ASN A 447 16.66 23.13 23.60
N PRO A 448 16.23 22.06 24.32
CA PRO A 448 16.69 20.69 24.07
C PRO A 448 16.05 20.16 22.79
N ARG A 449 16.49 20.68 21.64
CA ARG A 449 16.17 20.15 20.32
C ARG A 449 17.02 18.91 20.12
N LEU A 450 16.37 17.80 19.80
CA LEU A 450 17.02 16.55 19.42
C LEU A 450 18.01 16.81 18.29
N ARG A 451 19.32 16.82 18.59
CA ARG A 451 20.38 16.55 17.62
C ARG A 451 20.30 15.06 17.26
N LEU A 452 19.26 14.69 16.52
CA LEU A 452 19.15 13.35 15.97
C LEU A 452 19.87 13.35 14.63
N LEU A 453 21.00 12.64 14.63
CA LEU A 453 21.82 12.22 13.49
C LEU A 453 22.70 13.32 12.87
N GLU A 454 24.00 13.33 13.17
CA GLU A 454 24.97 13.78 12.16
C GLU A 454 25.13 12.62 11.17
N THR A 455 24.24 12.52 10.17
CA THR A 455 24.53 11.62 9.05
C THR A 455 25.69 12.21 8.24
N GLY A 456 26.73 11.41 8.03
CA GLY A 456 27.85 11.77 7.16
C GLY A 456 27.38 12.13 5.75
N ASN A 457 28.17 12.94 5.04
CA ASN A 457 27.86 13.52 3.71
C ASN A 457 26.96 12.64 2.82
N VAL A 458 25.71 13.10 2.61
CA VAL A 458 24.71 12.49 1.72
C VAL A 458 24.89 13.02 0.30
N SER A 459 26.10 12.91 -0.26
CA SER A 459 26.34 13.10 -1.68
C SER A 459 26.63 11.74 -2.29
N GLU A 460 25.72 11.28 -3.15
CA GLU A 460 25.75 9.99 -3.83
C GLU A 460 25.61 8.78 -2.90
N ILE A 461 24.35 8.38 -2.67
CA ILE A 461 24.07 6.95 -2.52
C ILE A 461 24.31 6.34 -3.91
N GLU A 462 25.57 6.11 -4.26
CA GLU A 462 25.90 5.00 -5.14
C GLU A 462 25.24 3.79 -4.49
N LEU A 463 24.38 3.11 -5.23
CA LEU A 463 23.99 1.76 -4.86
C LEU A 463 25.29 0.95 -4.97
N GLU A 464 26.16 1.00 -3.97
CA GLU A 464 26.99 -0.15 -3.64
C GLU A 464 26.01 -1.31 -3.61
N ASP A 465 26.29 -2.32 -4.43
CA ASP A 465 25.49 -3.52 -4.57
C ASP A 465 25.00 -3.91 -3.18
N ILE A 466 23.69 -3.76 -2.95
CA ILE A 466 23.06 -4.23 -1.72
C ILE A 466 23.51 -5.68 -1.60
N GLU A 467 24.41 -5.97 -0.65
CA GLU A 467 24.89 -7.31 -0.42
C GLU A 467 23.65 -8.16 -0.17
N GLU A 468 23.22 -8.87 -1.22
CA GLU A 468 22.09 -9.78 -1.13
C GLU A 468 22.46 -10.72 0.02
N PRO A 469 21.59 -10.85 1.04
CA PRO A 469 21.93 -11.59 2.26
C PRO A 469 22.49 -12.94 1.83
N SER A 470 23.75 -13.22 2.17
CA SER A 470 24.45 -14.42 1.72
C SER A 470 23.68 -15.63 2.25
N VAL A 471 22.79 -16.18 1.44
CA VAL A 471 22.05 -17.38 1.81
C VAL A 471 23.07 -18.49 1.68
N ASN A 472 23.56 -18.98 2.81
CA ASN A 472 24.58 -20.01 2.88
C ASN A 472 23.97 -21.36 2.49
N VAL A 473 23.60 -21.51 1.21
CA VAL A 473 23.08 -22.75 0.63
C VAL A 473 24.25 -23.46 -0.02
N ASN A 474 24.63 -24.60 0.54
CA ASN A 474 25.67 -25.44 -0.03
C ASN A 474 25.15 -26.08 -1.33
N VAL A 475 25.54 -25.52 -2.47
CA VAL A 475 25.28 -26.10 -3.80
C VAL A 475 26.35 -27.15 -4.09
N ASN A 476 25.92 -28.38 -4.34
CA ASN A 476 26.84 -29.51 -4.56
C ASN A 476 27.74 -29.30 -5.79
N ASP A 477 28.90 -29.94 -5.79
CA ASP A 477 29.92 -29.81 -6.85
C ASP A 477 29.41 -30.26 -8.23
N GLN A 478 28.50 -31.23 -8.28
CA GLN A 478 27.91 -31.71 -9.54
C GLN A 478 27.06 -30.62 -10.21
N THR A 479 26.33 -29.84 -9.43
CA THR A 479 25.57 -28.69 -9.92
C THR A 479 26.50 -27.59 -10.39
N ARG A 480 27.57 -27.29 -9.65
CA ARG A 480 28.60 -26.30 -10.07
C ARG A 480 29.23 -26.68 -11.41
N GLU A 481 29.63 -27.94 -11.56
CA GLU A 481 30.19 -28.50 -12.80
C GLU A 481 29.18 -28.43 -13.97
N THR A 482 27.89 -28.71 -13.69
CA THR A 482 26.82 -28.61 -14.70
C THR A 482 26.63 -27.17 -15.16
N ILE A 483 26.63 -26.20 -14.23
CA ILE A 483 26.55 -24.77 -14.57
C ILE A 483 27.72 -24.39 -15.47
N LYS A 484 28.96 -24.74 -15.07
CA LYS A 484 30.17 -24.40 -15.82
C LYS A 484 30.10 -24.91 -17.27
N ARG A 485 29.75 -26.18 -17.47
CA ARG A 485 29.61 -26.77 -18.82
C ARG A 485 28.56 -26.06 -19.67
N LEU A 486 27.39 -25.76 -19.09
CA LEU A 486 26.30 -25.11 -19.82
C LEU A 486 26.64 -23.67 -20.21
N VAL A 487 27.42 -22.96 -19.39
CA VAL A 487 27.95 -21.62 -19.71
C VAL A 487 29.01 -21.71 -20.81
N GLU A 488 29.96 -22.63 -20.72
CA GLU A 488 31.02 -22.84 -21.72
C GLU A 488 30.45 -23.23 -23.11
N MET A 489 29.32 -23.93 -23.14
CA MET A 489 28.61 -24.24 -24.39
C MET A 489 28.03 -22.99 -25.09
N GLY A 490 27.77 -21.90 -24.37
CA GLY A 490 27.30 -20.63 -24.93
C GLY A 490 25.91 -20.66 -25.59
N THR A 491 25.17 -21.77 -25.51
CA THR A 491 23.88 -21.95 -26.20
C THR A 491 22.67 -21.51 -25.37
N LEU A 492 22.83 -21.38 -24.05
CA LEU A 492 21.76 -21.07 -23.12
C LEU A 492 22.03 -19.77 -22.38
N LYS A 493 20.99 -18.94 -22.24
CA LYS A 493 21.00 -17.78 -21.35
C LYS A 493 21.07 -18.22 -19.89
N HIS A 494 21.62 -17.39 -19.01
CA HIS A 494 21.77 -17.70 -17.58
C HIS A 494 20.46 -18.14 -16.90
N ARG A 495 19.33 -17.53 -17.27
CA ARG A 495 18.00 -17.94 -16.78
C ARG A 495 17.61 -19.36 -17.19
N GLN A 496 18.00 -19.79 -18.39
CA GLN A 496 17.74 -21.14 -18.87
C GLN A 496 18.66 -22.14 -18.16
N ILE A 497 19.92 -21.79 -17.94
CA ILE A 497 20.87 -22.60 -17.17
C ILE A 497 20.37 -22.79 -15.73
N ALA A 498 19.97 -21.70 -15.06
CA ALA A 498 19.40 -21.73 -13.72
C ALA A 498 18.20 -22.68 -13.62
N LYS A 499 17.32 -22.66 -14.63
CA LYS A 499 16.16 -23.57 -14.72
C LYS A 499 16.58 -25.04 -14.89
N VAL A 500 17.60 -25.31 -15.70
CA VAL A 500 18.14 -26.67 -15.89
C VAL A 500 18.69 -27.23 -14.58
N VAL A 501 19.35 -26.39 -13.77
CA VAL A 501 19.93 -26.80 -12.48
C VAL A 501 19.01 -26.61 -11.28
N LYS A 502 17.72 -26.30 -11.50
CA LYS A 502 16.70 -26.05 -10.45
C LYS A 502 17.06 -24.93 -9.46
N LEU A 503 17.81 -23.94 -9.92
CA LEU A 503 18.13 -22.71 -9.21
C LEU A 503 17.44 -21.48 -9.84
N ASP A 504 16.25 -21.64 -10.40
CA ASP A 504 15.43 -20.56 -10.95
C ASP A 504 14.42 -20.00 -9.93
N GLY A 505 13.66 -18.97 -10.33
CA GLY A 505 12.64 -18.34 -9.50
C GLY A 505 13.20 -17.76 -8.19
N ARG A 506 12.69 -18.24 -7.05
CA ARG A 506 13.14 -17.80 -5.71
C ARG A 506 14.58 -18.20 -5.39
N ASN A 507 15.13 -19.20 -6.09
CA ASN A 507 16.50 -19.69 -5.90
C ASN A 507 17.51 -19.03 -6.85
N TYR A 508 17.07 -18.11 -7.72
CA TYR A 508 17.95 -17.42 -8.66
C TYR A 508 19.09 -16.61 -8.01
N PRO A 509 18.94 -16.02 -6.81
CA PRO A 509 20.06 -15.44 -6.07
C PRO A 509 21.19 -16.44 -5.80
N ILE A 510 20.85 -17.70 -5.45
CA ILE A 510 21.83 -18.77 -5.20
C ILE A 510 22.60 -19.10 -6.48
N TYR A 511 21.92 -19.17 -7.63
CA TYR A 511 22.57 -19.37 -8.93
C TYR A 511 23.59 -18.25 -9.24
N ARG A 512 23.23 -16.98 -9.01
CA ARG A 512 24.13 -15.84 -9.22
C ARG A 512 25.35 -15.90 -8.31
N GLN A 513 25.14 -16.22 -7.03
CA GLN A 513 26.23 -16.39 -6.08
C GLN A 513 27.20 -17.49 -6.54
N VAL A 514 26.69 -18.64 -6.97
CA VAL A 514 27.53 -19.74 -7.49
C VAL A 514 28.30 -19.32 -8.74
N CYS A 515 27.69 -18.58 -9.66
CA CYS A 515 28.40 -18.05 -10.83
C CYS A 515 29.54 -17.11 -10.43
N ARG A 516 29.30 -16.21 -9.47
CA ARG A 516 30.31 -15.27 -8.94
C ARG A 516 31.48 -16.02 -8.29
N GLU A 517 31.20 -17.03 -7.46
CA GLU A 517 32.22 -17.89 -6.84
C GLU A 517 33.06 -18.66 -7.87
N MET A 518 32.49 -18.96 -9.05
CA MET A 518 33.19 -19.62 -10.16
C MET A 518 33.85 -18.65 -11.14
N GLY A 519 33.75 -17.33 -10.93
CA GLY A 519 34.27 -16.32 -11.85
C GLY A 519 33.53 -16.23 -13.18
N ILE A 520 32.24 -16.63 -13.21
CA ILE A 520 31.38 -16.56 -14.40
C ILE A 520 30.55 -15.27 -14.33
N ALA A 521 30.79 -14.35 -15.27
CA ALA A 521 29.99 -13.13 -15.42
C ALA A 521 28.56 -13.48 -15.83
N THR A 522 27.57 -12.87 -15.18
CA THR A 522 26.15 -13.00 -15.55
C THR A 522 25.67 -11.78 -16.34
N GLU A 523 24.53 -11.87 -17.06
CA GLU A 523 23.97 -10.80 -17.93
C GLU A 523 23.73 -9.42 -17.27
N ARG A 524 23.91 -9.29 -15.96
CA ARG A 524 23.80 -8.03 -15.22
C ARG A 524 25.15 -7.38 -14.89
N GLU A 525 26.24 -8.15 -15.01
CA GLU A 525 27.62 -7.75 -14.70
C GLU A 525 28.47 -7.55 -15.97
N ALA A 526 27.93 -7.88 -17.15
CA ALA A 526 28.49 -7.62 -18.48
C ALA A 526 27.64 -6.57 -19.21
#